data_AF-A0A7Y5SDD5-F1
#
_entry.id   AF-A0A7Y5SDD5-F1
#
_cell.length_a   1.000
_cell.length_b   1.000
_cell.length_c   1.000
_cell.angle_alpha   90.00
_cell.angle_beta   90.00
_cell.angle_gamma   90.00
#
_symmetry.space_group_name_H-M   'P 1'
#
loop_
_entity.id
_entity.type
_entity.pdbx_description
1 polymer ?
#
loop_
_entity_poly.entity_id
_entity_poly.type
_entity_poly.pdbx_seq_one_letter_code
_entity_poly.pdbx_strand_id
1 'polypeptide(L)'
;MTLERLRDHSAIKWLYPGMHIKRWLLLLAFGVSLMGLGIAYLLREAYLSYTFPGVFYYLTLQFMPRWGRGALFMTLSLSTISIAIWKLNESLLFAFVRPDREKSLSESIYNKRILGRGPKIVAIGGGTGLSQVLRGLKSYTSNLTAIVTVADDGGSTGRLRQEFGVVAPGDIRQCIAALAEAEPLMTKLFQYRFTEGSGLEGHSFGNLFIVAMSEVTGNFEAAVHETGRVLNVRGNIFPSTLEDVTRSARTSEDEVVHGEHNISERGAAIHEVFLNPPSAEAHPDAVRAILDADVIVVGPGRLFTSVMPNLLVEGIRKALVASN
;
A
#
# COMPACT_ATOMS: atom_id res chain seq x y z
N MET A 1 -0.79 34.81 -13.55
CA MET A 1 -0.27 33.43 -13.48
C MET A 1 1.17 33.48 -13.99
N THR A 2 2.11 33.76 -13.08
CA THR A 2 3.48 34.20 -13.41
C THR A 2 4.39 33.00 -13.65
N LEU A 3 5.20 33.10 -14.71
CA LEU A 3 6.19 32.11 -15.19
C LEU A 3 7.29 31.74 -14.17
N GLU A 4 7.30 32.33 -12.98
CA GLU A 4 8.30 32.09 -11.94
C GLU A 4 8.06 30.83 -11.09
N ARG A 5 6.85 30.24 -11.07
CA ARG A 5 6.56 29.02 -10.27
C ARG A 5 6.99 27.69 -10.92
N LEU A 6 7.43 27.69 -12.17
CA LEU A 6 7.98 26.49 -12.83
C LEU A 6 9.47 26.27 -12.56
N ARG A 7 10.13 27.22 -11.90
CA ARG A 7 11.57 27.19 -11.64
C ARG A 7 11.90 26.71 -10.22
N ASP A 8 11.20 25.69 -9.73
CA ASP A 8 11.50 25.09 -8.43
C ASP A 8 11.92 23.62 -8.55
N HIS A 9 13.24 23.45 -8.69
CA HIS A 9 14.06 22.40 -8.07
C HIS A 9 13.52 20.95 -8.04
N SER A 10 13.04 20.39 -9.16
CA SER A 10 12.86 18.93 -9.28
C SER A 10 14.16 18.22 -9.69
N ALA A 11 14.93 18.78 -10.63
CA ALA A 11 16.12 18.15 -11.20
C ALA A 11 17.25 17.90 -10.18
N ILE A 12 17.47 18.81 -9.24
CA ILE A 12 18.53 18.69 -8.22
C ILE A 12 18.20 17.60 -7.19
N LYS A 13 16.91 17.30 -6.95
CA LYS A 13 16.52 16.25 -6.00
C LYS A 13 16.89 14.85 -6.50
N TRP A 14 16.98 14.67 -7.83
CA TRP A 14 17.51 13.44 -8.44
C TRP A 14 18.99 13.17 -8.11
N LEU A 15 19.72 14.22 -7.73
CA LEU A 15 21.10 14.18 -7.29
C LEU A 15 21.23 14.12 -5.75
N TYR A 16 20.19 13.77 -4.99
CA TYR A 16 20.37 13.52 -3.57
C TYR A 16 21.08 12.18 -3.28
N PRO A 17 21.92 12.10 -2.23
CA PRO A 17 22.51 10.84 -1.77
C PRO A 17 21.40 9.84 -1.40
N GLY A 18 21.49 8.59 -1.89
CA GLY A 18 20.56 7.50 -1.54
C GLY A 18 19.71 6.93 -2.69
N MET A 19 19.65 7.61 -3.84
CA MET A 19 18.79 7.20 -4.97
C MET A 19 19.44 6.29 -6.02
N HIS A 20 20.71 5.86 -5.82
CA HIS A 20 21.51 4.97 -6.69
C HIS A 20 21.68 5.37 -8.18
N ILE A 21 20.87 6.28 -8.72
CA ILE A 21 20.88 6.75 -10.13
C ILE A 21 22.21 7.40 -10.51
N LYS A 22 22.89 8.07 -9.56
CA LYS A 22 24.22 8.65 -9.79
C LYS A 22 25.24 7.62 -10.28
N ARG A 23 25.21 6.41 -9.74
CA ARG A 23 26.17 5.34 -10.11
C ARG A 23 25.94 4.89 -11.56
N TRP A 24 24.68 4.78 -11.96
CA TRP A 24 24.31 4.39 -13.32
C TRP A 24 24.55 5.51 -14.34
N LEU A 25 24.29 6.77 -13.99
CA LEU A 25 24.63 7.92 -14.84
C LEU A 25 26.15 8.05 -15.03
N LEU A 26 26.93 7.86 -13.97
CA LEU A 26 28.39 7.84 -14.06
C LEU A 26 28.88 6.66 -14.93
N LEU A 27 28.28 5.47 -14.78
CA LEU A 27 28.60 4.31 -15.60
C LEU A 27 28.28 4.55 -17.09
N LEU A 28 27.13 5.16 -17.37
CA LEU A 28 26.73 5.51 -18.74
C LEU A 28 27.65 6.57 -19.34
N ALA A 29 27.98 7.63 -18.60
CA ALA A 29 28.93 8.64 -19.03
C ALA A 29 30.33 8.04 -19.30
N PHE A 30 30.78 7.13 -18.44
CA PHE A 30 32.04 6.41 -18.62
C PHE A 30 32.00 5.52 -19.88
N GLY A 31 30.92 4.77 -20.09
CA GLY A 31 30.74 3.93 -21.27
C GLY A 31 30.72 4.72 -22.59
N VAL A 32 29.99 5.84 -22.63
CA VAL A 32 29.97 6.74 -23.79
C VAL A 32 31.36 7.33 -24.07
N SER A 33 32.10 7.69 -23.02
CA SER A 33 33.47 8.22 -23.16
C SER A 33 34.43 7.18 -23.73
N LEU A 34 34.39 5.94 -23.22
CA LEU A 34 35.18 4.83 -23.74
C LEU A 34 34.85 4.51 -25.20
N MET A 35 33.57 4.49 -25.55
CA MET A 35 33.13 4.26 -26.92
C MET A 35 33.57 5.38 -27.86
N GLY A 36 33.49 6.64 -27.41
CA GLY A 36 34.00 7.80 -28.14
C GLY A 36 35.51 7.70 -28.39
N LEU A 37 36.30 7.30 -27.39
CA LEU A 37 37.74 7.06 -27.54
C LEU A 37 38.03 5.92 -28.53
N GLY A 38 37.31 4.79 -28.43
CA GLY A 38 37.47 3.66 -29.35
C GLY A 38 37.21 4.04 -30.81
N ILE A 39 36.12 4.77 -31.07
CA ILE A 39 35.79 5.30 -32.40
C ILE A 39 36.89 6.27 -32.88
N ALA A 40 37.38 7.16 -32.00
CA ALA A 40 38.44 8.09 -32.36
C ALA A 40 39.74 7.39 -32.77
N TYR A 41 40.13 6.32 -32.09
CA TYR A 41 41.29 5.50 -32.47
C TYR A 41 41.11 4.82 -33.82
N LEU A 42 39.95 4.20 -34.06
CA LEU A 42 39.65 3.55 -35.35
C LEU A 42 39.63 4.56 -36.50
N LEU A 43 39.02 5.72 -36.31
CA LEU A 43 39.00 6.79 -37.31
C LEU A 43 40.40 7.35 -37.57
N ARG A 44 41.24 7.51 -36.54
CA ARG A 44 42.63 7.94 -36.70
C ARG A 44 43.42 6.93 -37.55
N GLU A 45 43.28 5.64 -37.24
CA GLU A 45 43.98 4.58 -37.99
C GLU A 45 43.52 4.52 -39.44
N ALA A 46 42.22 4.60 -39.69
CA ALA A 46 41.68 4.68 -41.04
C ALA A 46 42.23 5.90 -41.80
N TYR A 47 42.32 7.06 -41.14
CA TYR A 47 42.85 8.30 -41.71
C TYR A 47 44.34 8.20 -42.11
N LEU A 48 45.13 7.40 -41.39
CA LEU A 48 46.55 7.20 -41.68
C LEU A 48 46.79 6.13 -42.75
N SER A 49 45.94 5.11 -42.80
CA SER A 49 46.14 3.91 -43.64
C SER A 49 45.46 4.00 -45.01
N TYR A 50 44.46 4.88 -45.18
CA TYR A 50 43.73 5.03 -46.44
C TYR A 50 43.80 6.47 -46.98
N THR A 51 44.02 6.60 -48.29
CA THR A 51 43.91 7.88 -48.99
C THR A 51 42.45 8.16 -49.33
N PHE A 52 41.85 9.10 -48.62
CA PHE A 52 40.44 9.45 -48.83
C PHE A 52 40.26 10.34 -50.08
N PRO A 53 39.16 10.18 -50.83
CA PRO A 53 38.77 11.08 -51.91
C PRO A 53 38.59 12.52 -51.44
N GLY A 54 38.76 13.50 -52.34
CA GLY A 54 38.69 14.94 -52.04
C GLY A 54 37.38 15.42 -51.38
N VAL A 55 36.28 14.67 -51.50
CA VAL A 55 35.01 14.95 -50.83
C VAL A 55 35.14 14.94 -49.29
N PHE A 56 36.04 14.11 -48.75
CA PHE A 56 36.28 14.03 -47.30
C PHE A 56 36.93 15.29 -46.73
N TYR A 57 37.56 16.12 -47.56
CA TYR A 57 38.11 17.42 -47.14
C TYR A 57 37.01 18.32 -46.55
N TYR A 58 35.87 18.40 -47.24
CA TYR A 58 34.71 19.18 -46.78
C TYR A 58 33.97 18.48 -45.65
N LEU A 59 33.80 17.16 -45.75
CA LEU A 59 33.07 16.37 -44.75
C LEU A 59 33.75 16.40 -43.37
N THR A 60 35.08 16.37 -43.33
CA THR A 60 35.87 16.40 -42.08
C THR A 60 36.33 17.81 -41.68
N LEU A 61 35.78 18.84 -42.35
CA LEU A 61 36.00 20.25 -42.08
C LEU A 61 37.48 20.67 -42.13
N GLN A 62 38.28 20.07 -43.03
CA GLN A 62 39.75 20.25 -43.05
C GLN A 62 40.21 21.67 -43.37
N PHE A 63 39.34 22.50 -43.97
CA PHE A 63 39.58 23.92 -44.16
C PHE A 63 39.71 24.70 -42.84
N MET A 64 39.26 24.12 -41.72
CA MET A 64 39.35 24.72 -40.39
C MET A 64 40.56 24.15 -39.61
N PRO A 65 41.29 25.01 -38.85
CA PRO A 65 42.36 24.57 -37.97
C PRO A 65 41.91 23.42 -37.05
N ARG A 66 42.83 22.51 -36.72
CA ARG A 66 42.53 21.32 -35.88
C ARG A 66 41.88 21.71 -34.54
N TRP A 67 42.37 22.79 -33.91
CA TRP A 67 41.83 23.29 -32.66
C TRP A 67 40.39 23.85 -32.82
N GLY A 68 40.10 24.50 -33.95
CA GLY A 68 38.77 25.06 -34.25
C GLY A 68 37.71 23.97 -34.45
N ARG A 69 38.07 22.88 -35.15
CA ARG A 69 37.19 21.71 -35.29
C ARG A 69 36.87 21.07 -33.94
N GLY A 70 37.89 20.90 -33.10
CA GLY A 70 37.72 20.37 -31.75
C GLY A 70 36.76 21.23 -30.92
N ALA A 71 36.92 22.55 -30.95
CA ALA A 71 36.01 23.48 -30.27
C ALA A 71 34.57 23.37 -30.77
N LEU A 72 34.35 23.28 -32.09
CA LEU A 72 33.02 23.13 -32.68
C LEU A 72 32.32 21.83 -32.26
N PHE A 73 33.03 20.69 -32.29
CA PHE A 73 32.46 19.41 -31.87
C PHE A 73 32.18 19.38 -30.36
N MET A 74 33.05 19.98 -29.54
CA MET A 74 32.80 20.08 -28.11
C MET A 74 31.57 20.92 -27.78
N THR A 75 31.40 22.10 -28.40
CA THR A 75 30.24 22.96 -28.14
C THR A 75 28.93 22.33 -28.62
N LEU A 76 28.93 21.71 -29.80
CA LEU A 76 27.77 21.00 -30.33
C LEU A 76 27.41 19.80 -29.45
N SER A 77 28.40 19.02 -29.00
CA SER A 77 28.20 17.90 -28.09
C SER A 77 27.63 18.34 -26.75
N LEU A 78 28.20 19.39 -26.13
CA LEU A 78 27.71 19.91 -24.86
C LEU A 78 26.27 20.43 -24.97
N SER A 79 25.95 21.11 -26.08
CA SER A 79 24.62 21.67 -26.33
C SER A 79 23.58 20.58 -26.54
N THR A 80 23.88 19.58 -27.38
CA THR A 80 22.99 18.45 -27.63
C THR A 80 22.77 17.60 -26.37
N ILE A 81 23.82 17.35 -25.58
CA ILE A 81 23.70 16.68 -24.28
C ILE A 81 22.81 17.48 -23.32
N SER A 82 22.99 18.79 -23.23
CA SER A 82 22.19 19.65 -22.36
C SER A 82 20.71 19.65 -22.76
N ILE A 83 20.41 19.74 -24.06
CA ILE A 83 19.05 19.65 -24.60
C ILE A 83 18.45 18.26 -24.33
N ALA A 84 19.21 17.19 -24.55
CA ALA A 84 18.76 15.82 -24.30
C ALA A 84 18.42 15.59 -22.82
N ILE A 85 19.28 16.05 -21.90
CA ILE A 85 19.03 15.98 -20.46
C ILE A 85 17.77 16.77 -20.10
N TRP A 86 17.62 17.99 -20.62
CA TRP A 86 16.45 18.82 -20.35
C TRP A 86 15.16 18.18 -20.87
N LYS A 87 15.14 17.68 -22.11
CA LYS A 87 13.98 17.02 -22.73
C LYS A 87 13.63 15.68 -22.08
N LEU A 88 14.63 14.88 -21.70
CA LEU A 88 14.40 13.64 -20.95
C LEU A 88 13.78 13.95 -19.59
N ASN A 89 14.27 14.97 -18.89
CA ASN A 89 13.68 15.38 -17.61
C ASN A 89 12.25 15.90 -17.79
N GLU A 90 11.97 16.69 -18.83
CA GLU A 90 10.61 17.15 -19.15
C GLU A 90 9.66 16.00 -19.46
N SER A 91 10.09 15.03 -20.29
CA SER A 91 9.29 13.85 -20.66
C SER A 91 9.02 12.94 -19.47
N LEU A 92 10.02 12.73 -18.61
CA LEU A 92 9.87 11.99 -17.36
C LEU A 92 9.04 12.77 -16.32
N LEU A 93 9.00 14.09 -16.36
CA LEU A 93 8.08 14.83 -15.49
C LEU A 93 6.65 14.71 -16.01
N PHE A 94 6.42 14.84 -17.31
CA PHE A 94 5.07 14.76 -17.88
C PHE A 94 4.44 13.37 -17.74
N ALA A 95 5.21 12.29 -17.90
CA ALA A 95 4.70 10.93 -17.74
C ALA A 95 4.38 10.56 -16.29
N PHE A 96 4.92 11.28 -15.30
CA PHE A 96 4.81 10.97 -13.87
C PHE A 96 4.05 12.02 -13.05
N VAL A 97 3.90 13.24 -13.57
CA VAL A 97 3.10 14.32 -12.98
C VAL A 97 1.75 14.37 -13.70
N ARG A 98 0.85 13.45 -13.33
CA ARG A 98 -0.59 13.70 -13.49
C ARG A 98 -0.99 14.77 -12.46
N PRO A 99 -1.85 15.75 -12.80
CA PRO A 99 -2.12 16.92 -11.95
C PRO A 99 -2.71 16.62 -10.56
N ASP A 100 -3.09 15.37 -10.27
CA ASP A 100 -3.87 15.00 -9.09
C ASP A 100 -3.11 14.14 -8.06
N ARG A 101 -1.78 14.01 -8.19
CA ARG A 101 -0.93 13.34 -7.19
C ARG A 101 0.16 14.28 -6.68
N GLU A 102 -0.22 15.16 -5.75
CA GLU A 102 0.72 15.97 -4.95
C GLU A 102 1.64 15.14 -4.03
N LYS A 103 1.42 13.83 -3.88
CA LYS A 103 2.32 12.96 -3.12
C LYS A 103 3.56 12.60 -3.94
N SER A 104 4.63 13.34 -3.70
CA SER A 104 5.93 13.24 -4.36
C SER A 104 6.43 11.79 -4.45
N LEU A 105 7.02 11.41 -5.59
CA LEU A 105 7.71 10.14 -5.81
C LEU A 105 8.73 9.82 -4.68
N SER A 106 9.32 10.88 -4.11
CA SER A 106 10.23 10.80 -2.97
C SER A 106 9.56 10.29 -1.69
N GLU A 107 8.29 10.64 -1.46
CA GLU A 107 7.48 10.20 -0.33
C GLU A 107 7.11 8.73 -0.47
N SER A 108 6.80 8.26 -1.69
CA SER A 108 6.57 6.85 -1.97
C SER A 108 7.82 5.99 -1.72
N ILE A 109 9.01 6.51 -2.04
CA ILE A 109 10.29 5.84 -1.79
C ILE A 109 10.69 5.90 -0.30
N TYR A 110 10.50 7.05 0.35
CA TYR A 110 10.70 7.24 1.79
C TYR A 110 9.84 6.26 2.59
N ASN A 111 8.53 6.21 2.29
CA ASN A 111 7.56 5.32 2.92
C ASN A 111 7.97 3.85 2.76
N LYS A 112 8.40 3.43 1.56
CA LYS A 112 8.74 2.03 1.32
C LYS A 112 10.05 1.58 1.98
N ARG A 113 11.03 2.48 2.16
CA ARG A 113 12.36 2.12 2.69
C ARG A 113 12.52 2.33 4.19
N ILE A 114 11.91 3.38 4.75
CA ILE A 114 12.02 3.69 6.18
C ILE A 114 10.92 2.99 6.96
N LEU A 115 9.66 3.08 6.53
CA LEU A 115 8.55 2.43 7.26
C LEU A 115 8.63 0.89 7.17
N GLY A 116 9.26 0.36 6.11
CA GLY A 116 9.57 -1.07 5.99
C GLY A 116 10.50 -1.61 7.08
N ARG A 117 11.30 -0.73 7.70
CA ARG A 117 12.15 -1.05 8.85
C ARG A 117 11.50 -0.65 10.19
N GLY A 118 10.26 -0.17 10.16
CA GLY A 118 9.50 0.16 11.36
C GLY A 118 9.15 -1.09 12.16
N PRO A 119 8.71 -0.92 13.42
CA PRO A 119 8.32 -2.04 14.27
C PRO A 119 7.14 -2.83 13.68
N LYS A 120 7.12 -4.13 13.91
CA LYS A 120 5.99 -5.01 13.66
C LYS A 120 4.93 -4.75 14.72
N ILE A 121 3.81 -4.14 14.32
CA ILE A 121 2.73 -3.81 15.24
C ILE A 121 1.49 -4.63 14.89
N VAL A 122 0.99 -5.37 15.87
CA VAL A 122 -0.29 -6.07 15.79
C VAL A 122 -1.34 -5.25 16.53
N ALA A 123 -2.46 -4.96 15.88
CA ALA A 123 -3.60 -4.28 16.49
C ALA A 123 -4.82 -5.19 16.49
N ILE A 124 -5.35 -5.50 17.67
CA ILE A 124 -6.46 -6.44 17.88
C ILE A 124 -7.71 -5.66 18.30
N GLY A 125 -8.83 -5.85 17.60
CA GLY A 125 -10.10 -5.23 18.00
C GLY A 125 -11.18 -5.32 16.93
N GLY A 126 -11.91 -4.22 16.76
CA GLY A 126 -13.01 -4.11 15.81
C GLY A 126 -13.52 -2.67 15.69
N GLY A 127 -14.43 -2.46 14.76
CA GLY A 127 -15.12 -1.20 14.54
C GLY A 127 -14.24 0.01 14.20
N THR A 128 -14.79 1.19 14.50
CA THR A 128 -14.20 2.48 14.16
C THR A 128 -12.98 2.82 15.01
N GLY A 129 -12.94 2.37 16.27
CA GLY A 129 -11.83 2.63 17.19
C GLY A 129 -10.50 2.07 16.67
N LEU A 130 -10.49 0.78 16.33
CA LEU A 130 -9.34 0.12 15.72
C LEU A 130 -8.92 0.83 14.42
N SER A 131 -9.90 1.19 13.59
CA SER A 131 -9.66 1.86 12.30
C SER A 131 -8.93 3.21 12.46
N GLN A 132 -9.25 3.98 13.50
CA GLN A 132 -8.57 5.25 13.77
C GLN A 132 -7.12 5.03 14.22
N VAL A 133 -6.88 4.02 15.06
CA VAL A 133 -5.51 3.64 15.46
C VAL A 133 -4.70 3.20 14.25
N LEU A 134 -5.25 2.34 13.39
CA LEU A 134 -4.60 1.89 12.16
C LEU A 134 -4.23 3.06 11.24
N ARG A 135 -5.14 4.03 11.03
CA ARG A 135 -4.86 5.25 10.23
C ARG A 135 -3.66 6.02 10.80
N GLY A 136 -3.58 6.16 12.12
CA GLY A 136 -2.47 6.82 12.79
C GLY A 136 -1.15 6.05 12.65
N LEU A 137 -1.17 4.77 13.03
CA LEU A 137 0.01 3.89 13.03
C LEU A 137 0.64 3.71 11.65
N LYS A 138 -0.16 3.78 10.59
CA LYS A 138 0.28 3.68 9.19
C LYS A 138 1.36 4.71 8.81
N SER A 139 1.41 5.83 9.54
CA SER A 139 2.42 6.88 9.36
C SER A 139 3.78 6.53 9.96
N TYR A 140 3.83 5.52 10.85
CA TYR A 140 5.04 5.16 11.61
C TYR A 140 5.65 3.82 11.20
N THR A 141 4.86 2.91 10.64
CA THR A 141 5.34 1.61 10.16
C THR A 141 4.51 1.10 8.99
N SER A 142 5.12 0.29 8.13
CA SER A 142 4.39 -0.50 7.12
C SER A 142 4.15 -1.95 7.56
N ASN A 143 4.70 -2.34 8.70
CA ASN A 143 4.62 -3.69 9.26
C ASN A 143 3.43 -3.80 10.22
N LEU A 144 2.25 -3.42 9.73
CA LEU A 144 1.01 -3.44 10.49
C LEU A 144 0.25 -4.73 10.22
N THR A 145 -0.27 -5.34 11.28
CA THR A 145 -1.25 -6.42 11.17
C THR A 145 -2.47 -6.09 12.00
N ALA A 146 -3.64 -6.02 11.37
CA ALA A 146 -4.91 -5.87 12.07
C ALA A 146 -5.56 -7.24 12.25
N ILE A 147 -5.95 -7.57 13.48
CA ILE A 147 -6.72 -8.79 13.79
C ILE A 147 -8.12 -8.35 14.24
N VAL A 148 -9.13 -8.85 13.55
CA VAL A 148 -10.51 -8.40 13.75
C VAL A 148 -11.49 -9.52 14.02
N THR A 149 -12.52 -9.19 14.79
CA THR A 149 -13.60 -10.12 15.09
C THR A 149 -14.48 -10.29 13.85
N VAL A 150 -14.91 -11.53 13.61
CA VAL A 150 -15.92 -11.86 12.60
C VAL A 150 -17.27 -12.22 13.22
N ALA A 151 -17.43 -11.98 14.53
CA ALA A 151 -18.62 -12.34 15.28
C ALA A 151 -19.79 -11.34 15.16
N ASP A 152 -19.62 -10.22 14.44
CA ASP A 152 -20.64 -9.18 14.29
C ASP A 152 -21.82 -9.66 13.43
N ASP A 153 -23.02 -9.66 14.01
CA ASP A 153 -24.27 -10.06 13.36
C ASP A 153 -25.26 -8.87 13.21
N GLY A 154 -24.80 -7.63 13.43
CA GLY A 154 -25.64 -6.45 13.38
C GLY A 154 -25.90 -5.89 11.97
N GLY A 155 -27.10 -5.35 11.77
CA GLY A 155 -27.45 -4.51 10.62
C GLY A 155 -27.21 -5.17 9.25
N SER A 156 -26.62 -4.42 8.32
CA SER A 156 -26.31 -4.94 6.97
C SER A 156 -25.28 -6.07 6.98
N THR A 157 -24.37 -6.11 7.95
CA THR A 157 -23.38 -7.19 8.08
C THR A 157 -24.11 -8.49 8.39
N GLY A 158 -25.00 -8.50 9.39
CA GLY A 158 -25.80 -9.67 9.76
C GLY A 158 -26.65 -10.22 8.61
N ARG A 159 -27.34 -9.35 7.86
CA ARG A 159 -28.13 -9.77 6.70
C ARG A 159 -27.29 -10.50 5.65
N LEU A 160 -26.10 -9.97 5.33
CA LEU A 160 -25.20 -10.60 4.37
C LEU A 160 -24.68 -11.96 4.85
N ARG A 161 -24.41 -12.10 6.15
CA ARG A 161 -24.01 -13.41 6.73
C ARG A 161 -25.11 -14.44 6.56
N GLN A 162 -26.37 -14.07 6.86
CA GLN A 162 -27.52 -14.97 6.76
C GLN A 162 -27.85 -15.35 5.32
N GLU A 163 -27.77 -14.40 4.38
CA GLU A 163 -28.12 -14.62 2.97
C GLU A 163 -27.04 -15.37 2.18
N PHE A 164 -25.75 -15.11 2.47
CA PHE A 164 -24.63 -15.63 1.68
C PHE A 164 -23.76 -16.64 2.42
N GLY A 165 -24.00 -16.90 3.71
CA GLY A 165 -23.19 -17.85 4.50
C GLY A 165 -21.73 -17.43 4.66
N VAL A 166 -21.45 -16.13 4.54
CA VAL A 166 -20.11 -15.55 4.66
C VAL A 166 -19.86 -15.05 6.08
N VAL A 167 -18.59 -14.98 6.50
CA VAL A 167 -18.22 -14.33 7.77
C VAL A 167 -18.42 -12.80 7.68
N ALA A 168 -18.54 -12.13 8.83
CA ALA A 168 -18.84 -10.70 8.91
C ALA A 168 -17.81 -9.81 8.18
N PRO A 169 -18.15 -9.14 7.04
CA PRO A 169 -17.18 -8.30 6.33
C PRO A 169 -16.98 -6.92 6.96
N GLY A 170 -17.84 -6.52 7.91
CA GLY A 170 -17.96 -5.13 8.36
C GLY A 170 -16.69 -4.52 8.96
N ASP A 171 -16.09 -5.20 9.94
CA ASP A 171 -14.87 -4.72 10.61
C ASP A 171 -13.63 -4.84 9.73
N ILE A 172 -13.57 -5.87 8.90
CA ILE A 172 -12.54 -6.04 7.88
C ILE A 172 -12.58 -4.90 6.87
N ARG A 173 -13.76 -4.56 6.35
CA ARG A 173 -13.96 -3.42 5.45
C ARG A 173 -13.45 -2.13 6.07
N GLN A 174 -13.71 -1.89 7.35
CA GLN A 174 -13.23 -0.68 8.03
C GLN A 174 -11.69 -0.65 8.13
N CYS A 175 -11.06 -1.79 8.45
CA CYS A 175 -9.60 -1.91 8.48
C CYS A 175 -8.97 -1.71 7.09
N ILE A 176 -9.57 -2.30 6.04
CA ILE A 176 -9.15 -2.09 4.65
C ILE A 176 -9.20 -0.60 4.32
N ALA A 177 -10.31 0.08 4.62
CA ALA A 177 -10.46 1.52 4.36
C ALA A 177 -9.49 2.39 5.19
N ALA A 178 -9.12 1.96 6.40
CA ALA A 178 -8.14 2.64 7.24
C ALA A 178 -6.71 2.52 6.69
N LEU A 179 -6.38 1.35 6.14
CA LEU A 179 -5.03 1.03 5.64
C LEU A 179 -4.86 1.25 4.13
N ALA A 180 -5.91 1.59 3.38
CA ALA A 180 -5.87 1.87 1.94
C ALA A 180 -5.01 3.10 1.61
N GLU A 181 -4.13 3.01 0.61
CA GLU A 181 -3.45 4.14 -0.05
C GLU A 181 -4.08 4.50 -1.41
N ALA A 182 -5.24 3.93 -1.72
CA ALA A 182 -5.97 4.20 -2.96
C ALA A 182 -6.41 5.67 -3.08
N GLU A 183 -6.75 6.07 -4.31
CA GLU A 183 -7.24 7.41 -4.61
C GLU A 183 -8.46 7.77 -3.75
N PRO A 184 -8.62 9.05 -3.34
CA PRO A 184 -9.67 9.48 -2.40
C PRO A 184 -11.08 9.04 -2.83
N LEU A 185 -11.36 9.03 -4.14
CA LEU A 185 -12.63 8.60 -4.69
C LEU A 185 -12.91 7.11 -4.45
N MET A 186 -11.92 6.23 -4.64
CA MET A 186 -12.09 4.79 -4.46
C MET A 186 -12.34 4.46 -2.98
N THR A 187 -11.60 5.10 -2.08
CA THR A 187 -11.80 4.97 -0.63
C THR A 187 -13.18 5.48 -0.19
N LYS A 188 -13.69 6.54 -0.84
CA LYS A 188 -15.04 7.06 -0.61
C LYS A 188 -16.11 6.11 -1.12
N LEU A 189 -15.94 5.54 -2.32
CA LEU A 189 -16.84 4.53 -2.88
C LEU A 189 -16.89 3.27 -1.99
N PHE A 190 -15.74 2.78 -1.54
CA PHE A 190 -15.67 1.61 -0.66
C PHE A 190 -16.37 1.82 0.69
N GLN A 191 -16.41 3.07 1.17
CA GLN A 191 -17.14 3.45 2.38
C GLN A 191 -18.59 3.84 2.15
N TYR A 192 -19.04 3.90 0.89
CA TYR A 192 -20.40 4.28 0.56
C TYR A 192 -21.41 3.32 1.20
N ARG A 193 -22.49 3.92 1.73
CA ARG A 193 -23.65 3.21 2.26
C ARG A 193 -24.86 3.67 1.48
N PHE A 194 -25.61 2.71 0.95
CA PHE A 194 -26.85 2.97 0.24
C PHE A 194 -27.89 3.49 1.22
N THR A 195 -28.48 4.65 0.92
CA THR A 195 -29.53 5.29 1.73
C THR A 195 -30.93 4.95 1.23
N GLU A 196 -31.04 4.51 -0.01
CA GLU A 196 -32.30 4.23 -0.70
C GLU A 196 -32.13 3.02 -1.63
N GLY A 197 -33.25 2.43 -2.04
CA GLY A 197 -33.28 1.31 -2.99
C GLY A 197 -33.71 0.00 -2.34
N SER A 198 -34.74 -0.63 -2.90
CA SER A 198 -35.26 -1.91 -2.40
C SER A 198 -34.17 -2.98 -2.38
N GLY A 199 -33.95 -3.61 -1.23
CA GLY A 199 -32.91 -4.63 -1.02
C GLY A 199 -31.47 -4.12 -0.86
N LEU A 200 -31.17 -2.88 -1.25
CA LEU A 200 -29.84 -2.28 -1.08
C LEU A 200 -29.78 -1.32 0.12
N GLU A 201 -30.91 -0.79 0.56
CA GLU A 201 -30.98 0.17 1.65
C GLU A 201 -30.23 -0.33 2.91
N GLY A 202 -29.34 0.52 3.41
CA GLY A 202 -28.49 0.24 4.55
C GLY A 202 -27.26 -0.63 4.25
N HIS A 203 -27.13 -1.23 3.06
CA HIS A 203 -25.91 -1.97 2.69
C HIS A 203 -24.73 -1.03 2.46
N SER A 204 -23.53 -1.51 2.80
CA SER A 204 -22.30 -0.83 2.39
C SER A 204 -21.79 -1.44 1.09
N PHE A 205 -21.42 -0.59 0.13
CA PHE A 205 -20.80 -1.04 -1.12
C PHE A 205 -19.55 -1.88 -0.85
N GLY A 206 -18.69 -1.48 0.10
CA GLY A 206 -17.51 -2.26 0.44
C GLY A 206 -17.82 -3.64 1.04
N ASN A 207 -18.92 -3.79 1.78
CA ASN A 207 -19.35 -5.10 2.26
C ASN A 207 -19.77 -5.98 1.08
N LEU A 208 -20.63 -5.45 0.20
CA LEU A 208 -21.07 -6.16 -1.01
C LEU A 208 -19.89 -6.53 -1.92
N PHE A 209 -18.89 -5.63 -2.03
CA PHE A 209 -17.68 -5.88 -2.78
C PHE A 209 -16.87 -7.05 -2.20
N ILE A 210 -16.69 -7.11 -0.88
CA ILE A 210 -15.97 -8.22 -0.22
C ILE A 210 -16.73 -9.53 -0.39
N VAL A 211 -18.07 -9.52 -0.27
CA VAL A 211 -18.90 -10.72 -0.48
C VAL A 211 -18.77 -11.20 -1.93
N ALA A 212 -18.94 -10.32 -2.91
CA ALA A 212 -18.76 -10.66 -4.31
C ALA A 212 -17.34 -11.17 -4.61
N MET A 213 -16.32 -10.57 -3.99
CA MET A 213 -14.93 -11.03 -4.12
C MET A 213 -14.73 -12.42 -3.50
N SER A 214 -15.45 -12.76 -2.43
CA SER A 214 -15.42 -14.10 -1.80
C SER A 214 -15.99 -15.16 -2.73
N GLU A 215 -17.11 -14.86 -3.42
CA GLU A 215 -17.67 -15.74 -4.45
C GLU A 215 -16.70 -15.94 -5.63
N VAL A 216 -16.04 -14.86 -6.08
CA VAL A 216 -15.10 -14.92 -7.22
C VAL A 216 -13.83 -15.68 -6.88
N THR A 217 -13.28 -15.48 -5.68
CA THR A 217 -12.03 -16.13 -5.24
C THR A 217 -12.25 -17.51 -4.63
N GLY A 218 -13.51 -17.85 -4.34
CA GLY A 218 -13.94 -19.12 -3.75
C GLY A 218 -13.70 -19.24 -2.24
N ASN A 219 -13.07 -18.25 -1.60
CA ASN A 219 -12.94 -18.20 -0.14
C ASN A 219 -12.74 -16.77 0.38
N PHE A 220 -13.11 -16.57 1.64
CA PHE A 220 -13.10 -15.24 2.26
C PHE A 220 -11.69 -14.67 2.46
N GLU A 221 -10.71 -15.49 2.82
CA GLU A 221 -9.33 -15.05 3.07
C GLU A 221 -8.70 -14.44 1.80
N ALA A 222 -8.80 -15.15 0.68
CA ALA A 222 -8.36 -14.68 -0.63
C ALA A 222 -9.08 -13.40 -1.03
N ALA A 223 -10.37 -13.27 -0.72
CA ALA A 223 -11.13 -12.06 -1.01
C ALA A 223 -10.64 -10.83 -0.25
N VAL A 224 -10.31 -10.99 1.04
CA VAL A 224 -9.72 -9.91 1.85
C VAL A 224 -8.36 -9.52 1.29
N HIS A 225 -7.52 -10.51 0.93
CA HIS A 225 -6.21 -10.29 0.34
C HIS A 225 -6.32 -9.52 -1.00
N GLU A 226 -7.15 -9.98 -1.94
CA GLU A 226 -7.30 -9.34 -3.25
C GLU A 226 -7.98 -7.97 -3.15
N THR A 227 -8.96 -7.80 -2.26
CA THR A 227 -9.55 -6.48 -1.97
C THR A 227 -8.50 -5.51 -1.43
N GLY A 228 -7.63 -5.99 -0.53
CA GLY A 228 -6.50 -5.22 -0.01
C GLY A 228 -5.53 -4.79 -1.12
N ARG A 229 -5.26 -5.66 -2.10
CA ARG A 229 -4.43 -5.32 -3.26
C ARG A 229 -5.06 -4.27 -4.15
N VAL A 230 -6.36 -4.40 -4.46
CA VAL A 230 -7.11 -3.41 -5.27
C VAL A 230 -7.06 -2.03 -4.62
N LEU A 231 -7.14 -1.96 -3.29
CA LEU A 231 -7.12 -0.71 -2.53
C LEU A 231 -5.73 -0.27 -2.07
N ASN A 232 -4.68 -0.99 -2.48
CA ASN A 232 -3.29 -0.74 -2.10
C ASN A 232 -3.13 -0.57 -0.58
N VAL A 233 -3.67 -1.53 0.18
CA VAL A 233 -3.61 -1.58 1.64
C VAL A 233 -2.15 -1.71 2.12
N ARG A 234 -1.78 -0.93 3.13
CA ARG A 234 -0.47 -1.01 3.79
C ARG A 234 -0.58 -1.82 5.09
N GLY A 235 -0.13 -3.07 5.04
CA GLY A 235 -0.19 -4.01 6.16
C GLY A 235 -1.07 -5.21 5.83
N ASN A 236 -1.24 -6.09 6.81
CA ASN A 236 -2.06 -7.30 6.73
C ASN A 236 -3.34 -7.14 7.56
N ILE A 237 -4.41 -7.81 7.15
CA ILE A 237 -5.68 -7.83 7.87
C ILE A 237 -6.12 -9.28 7.93
N PHE A 238 -6.23 -9.82 9.14
CA PHE A 238 -6.66 -11.18 9.37
C PHE A 238 -7.93 -11.19 10.23
N PRO A 239 -8.91 -12.05 9.92
CA PRO A 239 -9.94 -12.34 10.89
C PRO A 239 -9.32 -13.12 12.06
N SER A 240 -9.92 -13.02 13.25
CA SER A 240 -9.51 -13.80 14.42
C SER A 240 -9.72 -15.30 14.21
N THR A 241 -10.75 -15.67 13.44
CA THR A 241 -11.06 -17.04 13.01
C THR A 241 -11.67 -17.03 11.61
N LEU A 242 -11.51 -18.10 10.85
CA LEU A 242 -12.19 -18.32 9.57
C LEU A 242 -13.57 -18.95 9.74
N GLU A 243 -13.88 -19.45 10.94
CA GLU A 243 -15.15 -20.09 11.24
C GLU A 243 -16.26 -19.05 11.46
N ASP A 244 -17.48 -19.44 11.11
CA ASP A 244 -18.67 -18.62 11.37
C ASP A 244 -19.01 -18.68 12.86
N VAL A 245 -18.55 -17.67 13.60
CA VAL A 245 -18.77 -17.56 15.04
C VAL A 245 -19.83 -16.52 15.36
N THR A 246 -20.66 -16.82 16.34
CA THR A 246 -21.62 -15.88 16.93
C THR A 246 -21.20 -15.59 18.36
N ARG A 247 -21.35 -14.33 18.77
CA ARG A 247 -21.10 -13.94 20.16
C ARG A 247 -22.34 -14.26 20.99
N SER A 248 -22.13 -14.80 22.18
CA SER A 248 -23.17 -15.00 23.17
C SER A 248 -22.74 -14.41 24.51
N ALA A 249 -23.70 -13.97 25.31
CA ALA A 249 -23.45 -13.47 26.65
C ALA A 249 -24.40 -14.13 27.65
N ARG A 250 -23.90 -14.37 28.85
CA ARG A 250 -24.70 -14.75 30.02
C ARG A 250 -24.97 -13.53 30.87
N THR A 251 -26.23 -13.28 31.18
CA THR A 251 -26.64 -12.18 32.08
C THR A 251 -26.38 -12.55 33.54
N SER A 252 -26.47 -11.58 34.43
CA SER A 252 -26.44 -11.80 35.89
C SER A 252 -27.58 -12.68 36.41
N GLU A 253 -28.62 -12.91 35.60
CA GLU A 253 -29.77 -13.77 35.91
C GLU A 253 -29.63 -15.18 35.30
N ASP A 254 -28.41 -15.57 34.91
CA ASP A 254 -28.07 -16.86 34.26
C ASP A 254 -28.74 -17.10 32.89
N GLU A 255 -29.33 -16.08 32.29
CA GLU A 255 -29.94 -16.17 30.96
C GLU A 255 -28.88 -16.02 29.86
N VAL A 256 -28.97 -16.85 28.83
CA VAL A 256 -28.10 -16.79 27.66
C VAL A 256 -28.75 -15.96 26.55
N VAL A 257 -28.03 -14.93 26.11
CA VAL A 257 -28.42 -14.06 25.01
C VAL A 257 -27.45 -14.25 23.85
N HIS A 258 -27.99 -14.56 22.67
CA HIS A 258 -27.21 -14.75 21.45
C HIS A 258 -27.23 -13.49 20.59
N GLY A 259 -26.09 -13.13 20.02
CA GLY A 259 -25.94 -12.08 19.02
C GLY A 259 -25.62 -10.69 19.57
N GLU A 260 -24.85 -9.90 18.80
CA GLU A 260 -24.41 -8.56 19.21
C GLU A 260 -25.57 -7.61 19.46
N HIS A 261 -26.51 -7.62 18.53
CA HIS A 261 -27.66 -6.75 18.55
C HIS A 261 -28.49 -6.98 19.83
N ASN A 262 -28.82 -8.24 20.12
CA ASN A 262 -29.62 -8.62 21.29
C ASN A 262 -28.90 -8.33 22.62
N ILE A 263 -27.58 -8.55 22.69
CA ILE A 263 -26.78 -8.21 23.86
C ILE A 263 -26.81 -6.70 24.13
N SER A 264 -26.76 -5.89 23.08
CA SER A 264 -26.72 -4.43 23.20
C SER A 264 -28.08 -3.82 23.55
N GLU A 265 -29.18 -4.35 22.98
CA GLU A 265 -30.53 -3.83 23.23
C GLU A 265 -31.07 -4.16 24.62
N ARG A 266 -30.66 -5.30 25.19
CA ARG A 266 -31.25 -5.79 26.44
C ARG A 266 -30.85 -4.97 27.67
N GLY A 267 -29.70 -4.29 27.64
CA GLY A 267 -29.22 -3.44 28.75
C GLY A 267 -28.95 -4.17 30.07
N ALA A 268 -29.00 -5.50 30.09
CA ALA A 268 -28.76 -6.31 31.28
C ALA A 268 -27.26 -6.34 31.64
N ALA A 269 -26.97 -6.47 32.94
CA ALA A 269 -25.59 -6.65 33.39
C ALA A 269 -25.03 -7.98 32.87
N ILE A 270 -23.94 -7.90 32.11
CA ILE A 270 -23.26 -9.06 31.52
C ILE A 270 -22.36 -9.69 32.59
N HIS A 271 -22.59 -10.97 32.89
CA HIS A 271 -21.73 -11.78 33.76
C HIS A 271 -20.56 -12.39 32.99
N GLU A 272 -20.83 -12.94 31.80
CA GLU A 272 -19.85 -13.64 30.97
C GLU A 272 -20.14 -13.45 29.48
N VAL A 273 -19.10 -13.46 28.64
CA VAL A 273 -19.23 -13.49 27.18
C VAL A 273 -18.41 -14.65 26.64
N PHE A 274 -18.96 -15.35 25.66
CA PHE A 274 -18.32 -16.50 25.02
C PHE A 274 -18.67 -16.54 23.52
N LEU A 275 -17.92 -17.34 22.76
CA LEU A 275 -18.18 -17.59 21.34
C LEU A 275 -18.99 -18.87 21.18
N ASN A 276 -19.80 -18.91 20.12
CA ASN A 276 -20.51 -20.09 19.68
C ASN A 276 -20.24 -20.32 18.18
N PRO A 277 -19.58 -21.42 17.78
CA PRO A 277 -19.06 -22.49 18.63
C PRO A 277 -17.88 -22.02 19.51
N PRO A 278 -17.68 -22.60 20.72
CA PRO A 278 -16.59 -22.24 21.62
C PRO A 278 -15.22 -22.76 21.15
N SER A 279 -15.20 -23.73 20.24
CA SER A 279 -14.00 -24.40 19.73
C SER A 279 -13.39 -23.75 18.49
N ALA A 280 -13.81 -22.52 18.15
CA ALA A 280 -13.35 -21.86 16.92
C ALA A 280 -11.82 -21.72 16.88
N GLU A 281 -11.22 -22.19 15.80
CA GLU A 281 -9.78 -22.13 15.63
C GLU A 281 -9.31 -20.73 15.24
N ALA A 282 -8.14 -20.34 15.75
CA ALA A 282 -7.54 -19.07 15.39
C ALA A 282 -6.98 -19.11 13.96
N HIS A 283 -7.06 -17.97 13.27
CA HIS A 283 -6.38 -17.84 11.99
C HIS A 283 -4.86 -18.04 12.16
N PRO A 284 -4.22 -18.94 11.42
CA PRO A 284 -2.82 -19.30 11.64
C PRO A 284 -1.88 -18.10 11.45
N ASP A 285 -2.12 -17.27 10.45
CA ASP A 285 -1.31 -16.06 10.24
C ASP A 285 -1.56 -14.96 11.28
N ALA A 286 -2.74 -14.91 11.90
CA ALA A 286 -2.98 -14.02 13.04
C ALA A 286 -2.13 -14.45 14.25
N VAL A 287 -2.07 -15.76 14.52
CA VAL A 287 -1.21 -16.34 15.56
C VAL A 287 0.26 -16.05 15.30
N ARG A 288 0.74 -16.31 14.06
CA ARG A 288 2.13 -16.01 13.68
C ARG A 288 2.44 -14.52 13.84
N ALA A 289 1.55 -13.64 13.40
CA ALA A 289 1.76 -12.21 13.52
C ALA A 289 1.87 -11.75 14.99
N ILE A 290 1.06 -12.33 15.89
CA ILE A 290 1.14 -12.06 17.34
C ILE A 290 2.50 -12.48 17.91
N LEU A 291 2.95 -13.68 17.60
CA LEU A 291 4.23 -14.22 18.10
C LEU A 291 5.45 -13.43 17.57
N ASP A 292 5.32 -12.88 16.37
CA ASP A 292 6.36 -12.09 15.70
C ASP A 292 6.31 -10.59 16.04
N ALA A 293 5.32 -10.11 16.80
CA ALA A 293 5.07 -8.70 17.03
C ALA A 293 6.12 -8.07 17.96
N ASP A 294 6.54 -6.85 17.65
CA ASP A 294 7.32 -6.01 18.57
C ASP A 294 6.39 -5.25 19.54
N VAL A 295 5.17 -4.94 19.09
CA VAL A 295 4.15 -4.23 19.88
C VAL A 295 2.78 -4.80 19.57
N ILE A 296 2.00 -5.07 20.61
CA ILE A 296 0.62 -5.52 20.50
C ILE A 296 -0.29 -4.45 21.11
N VAL A 297 -1.20 -3.93 20.30
CA VAL A 297 -2.20 -2.93 20.70
C VAL A 297 -3.56 -3.62 20.77
N VAL A 298 -4.17 -3.61 21.95
CA VAL A 298 -5.51 -4.18 22.17
C VAL A 298 -6.52 -3.05 22.31
N GLY A 299 -7.47 -2.99 21.37
CA GLY A 299 -8.41 -1.89 21.25
C GLY A 299 -7.83 -0.66 20.53
N PRO A 300 -8.47 0.52 20.65
CA PRO A 300 -9.70 0.77 21.38
C PRO A 300 -10.92 0.18 20.68
N GLY A 301 -11.95 -0.11 21.46
CA GLY A 301 -13.21 -0.66 20.96
C GLY A 301 -14.14 -0.97 22.12
N ARG A 302 -15.39 -1.34 21.81
CA ARG A 302 -16.31 -1.83 22.85
C ARG A 302 -15.72 -3.11 23.45
N LEU A 303 -15.56 -3.15 24.77
CA LEU A 303 -14.87 -4.24 25.45
C LEU A 303 -15.49 -5.60 25.08
N PHE A 304 -16.79 -5.75 25.31
CA PHE A 304 -17.51 -7.00 25.09
C PHE A 304 -17.76 -7.33 23.62
N THR A 305 -17.79 -6.32 22.74
CA THR A 305 -18.27 -6.51 21.37
C THR A 305 -17.20 -6.43 20.29
N SER A 306 -16.09 -5.75 20.58
CA SER A 306 -14.99 -5.56 19.61
C SER A 306 -13.67 -6.14 20.12
N VAL A 307 -13.39 -6.08 21.42
CA VAL A 307 -12.09 -6.53 21.97
C VAL A 307 -12.16 -8.00 22.39
N MET A 308 -13.01 -8.32 23.35
CA MET A 308 -13.11 -9.66 23.92
C MET A 308 -13.38 -10.77 22.90
N PRO A 309 -14.22 -10.60 21.85
CA PRO A 309 -14.46 -11.67 20.89
C PRO A 309 -13.19 -12.17 20.20
N ASN A 310 -12.21 -11.30 19.96
CA ASN A 310 -10.92 -11.73 19.44
C ASN A 310 -10.10 -12.54 20.47
N LEU A 311 -10.14 -12.13 21.73
CA LEU A 311 -9.38 -12.73 22.83
C LEU A 311 -10.00 -14.04 23.34
N LEU A 312 -11.29 -14.28 23.04
CA LEU A 312 -11.99 -15.51 23.35
C LEU A 312 -11.61 -16.66 22.40
N VAL A 313 -11.01 -16.36 21.25
CA VAL A 313 -10.45 -17.38 20.36
C VAL A 313 -9.19 -17.96 21.00
N GLU A 314 -9.21 -19.26 21.30
CA GLU A 314 -8.19 -19.94 22.11
C GLU A 314 -6.77 -19.72 21.57
N GLY A 315 -6.58 -19.86 20.25
CA GLY A 315 -5.27 -19.70 19.62
C GLY A 315 -4.72 -18.28 19.73
N ILE A 316 -5.59 -17.25 19.64
CA ILE A 316 -5.20 -15.84 19.83
C ILE A 316 -4.76 -15.62 21.27
N ARG A 317 -5.54 -16.12 22.25
CA ARG A 317 -5.21 -16.02 23.67
C ARG A 317 -3.87 -16.68 24.00
N LYS A 318 -3.66 -17.91 23.53
CA LYS A 318 -2.40 -18.64 23.72
C LYS A 318 -1.21 -17.91 23.12
N ALA A 319 -1.38 -17.34 21.92
CA ALA A 319 -0.32 -16.57 21.26
C ALA A 319 0.08 -15.33 22.07
N LEU A 320 -0.90 -14.60 22.62
CA LEU A 320 -0.66 -13.41 23.45
C LEU A 320 0.08 -13.73 24.75
N VAL A 321 -0.17 -14.89 25.34
CA VAL A 321 0.54 -15.32 26.56
C VAL A 321 1.96 -15.80 26.23
N ALA A 322 2.17 -16.33 25.02
CA ALA A 322 3.46 -16.85 24.57
C ALA A 322 4.38 -15.78 23.94
N SER A 323 3.84 -14.64 23.50
CA SER A 323 4.65 -13.53 22.98
C SER A 323 5.52 -12.90 24.07
N ASN A 324 6.75 -12.52 23.71
CA ASN A 324 7.76 -11.96 24.62
C ASN A 324 7.62 -10.44 24.83
#